data_AF-D4XRY0-F1
#
_entry.id   AF-D4XRY0-F1
#
_cell.length_a   1.000
_cell.length_b   1.000
_cell.length_c   1.000
_cell.angle_alpha   90.00
_cell.angle_beta   90.00
_cell.angle_gamma   90.00
#
_symmetry.space_group_name_H-M   'P 1'
#
loop_
_entity.id
_entity.type
_entity.pdbx_description
1 polymer ?
#
loop_
_entity_poly.entity_id
_entity_poly.type
_entity_poly.pdbx_seq_one_letter_code
_entity_poly.pdbx_strand_id
1 'polypeptide(L)'
;MSDLRHAYLARSNEKTPMWEAPAHTIHDFSLLQQKQGINQNHINYWTDMLKGTTKGLQLATPNQAFDISEKTPQVKWLELKFESEMHNKLAKFARQHNASIFTVLYTAIADALHKQGQLKEIVIGTSASGRTDPEFFDTVGYFTTMVAHRTVFNPIDSFQSLLQNISTMINDSMAYADIPINHIQKALGMHADEGLLFDVFIHIHSNNALNGALKAPHGRDIPYRQILPEREESMFGLHFEIMENVIDGQHQLSMILTYQAHRFPTPLVESICEKINATLAEI
;
A
#
# COMPACT_ATOMS: atom_id res chain seq x y z
N MET A 1 -17.48 -5.81 4.90
CA MET A 1 -18.74 -5.12 4.54
C MET A 1 -19.84 -6.07 4.07
N SER A 2 -19.53 -7.22 3.44
CA SER A 2 -20.50 -8.29 3.12
C SER A 2 -21.37 -8.67 4.32
N ASP A 3 -20.74 -9.01 5.44
CA ASP A 3 -21.44 -9.49 6.64
C ASP A 3 -22.35 -8.44 7.24
N LEU A 4 -21.88 -7.18 7.29
CA LEU A 4 -22.71 -6.07 7.74
C LEU A 4 -23.94 -5.88 6.83
N ARG A 5 -23.78 -5.97 5.50
CA ARG A 5 -24.90 -5.89 4.56
C ARG A 5 -25.89 -7.03 4.75
N HIS A 6 -25.40 -8.26 4.93
CA HIS A 6 -26.23 -9.44 5.18
C HIS A 6 -27.00 -9.32 6.49
N ALA A 7 -26.31 -8.98 7.58
CA ALA A 7 -26.90 -8.79 8.89
C ALA A 7 -27.93 -7.66 8.89
N TYR A 8 -27.62 -6.54 8.25
CA TYR A 8 -28.53 -5.42 8.07
C TYR A 8 -29.79 -5.82 7.30
N LEU A 9 -29.65 -6.54 6.18
CA LEU A 9 -30.79 -6.96 5.37
C LEU A 9 -31.70 -7.93 6.15
N ALA A 10 -31.13 -8.90 6.86
CA ALA A 10 -31.92 -9.81 7.70
C ALA A 10 -32.68 -9.03 8.78
N ARG A 11 -31.98 -8.16 9.53
CA ARG A 11 -32.56 -7.40 10.63
C ARG A 11 -33.59 -6.37 10.18
N SER A 12 -33.40 -5.74 9.03
CA SER A 12 -34.38 -4.82 8.46
C SER A 12 -35.67 -5.53 8.00
N ASN A 13 -35.60 -6.84 7.74
CA ASN A 13 -36.76 -7.70 7.51
C ASN A 13 -37.24 -8.43 8.78
N GLU A 14 -36.85 -7.96 9.97
CA GLU A 14 -37.19 -8.56 11.27
C GLU A 14 -36.75 -10.03 11.42
N LYS A 15 -35.76 -10.47 10.64
CA LYS A 15 -35.18 -11.81 10.69
C LYS A 15 -33.84 -11.80 11.43
N THR A 16 -33.50 -12.93 12.03
CA THR A 16 -32.14 -13.17 12.54
C THR A 16 -31.23 -13.55 11.37
N PRO A 17 -30.04 -12.93 11.23
CA PRO A 17 -29.10 -13.33 10.19
C PRO A 17 -28.63 -14.76 10.40
N MET A 18 -28.60 -15.54 9.32
CA MET A 18 -28.11 -16.91 9.30
C MET A 18 -26.79 -16.97 8.55
N TRP A 19 -25.83 -17.72 9.08
CA TRP A 19 -24.51 -17.94 8.50
C TRP A 19 -24.35 -19.43 8.19
N GLU A 20 -23.76 -19.77 7.06
CA GLU A 20 -23.61 -21.17 6.64
C GLU A 20 -22.65 -21.95 7.54
N ALA A 21 -21.57 -21.28 7.97
CA ALA A 21 -20.57 -21.83 8.88
C ALA A 21 -20.02 -20.73 9.80
N PRO A 22 -19.50 -21.08 10.99
CA PRO A 22 -18.70 -20.15 11.78
C PRO A 22 -17.40 -19.82 11.04
N ALA A 23 -16.97 -18.55 11.11
CA ALA A 23 -15.65 -18.17 10.63
C ALA A 23 -14.57 -18.69 11.60
N HIS A 24 -13.38 -18.99 11.06
CA HIS A 24 -12.19 -19.20 11.88
C HIS A 24 -11.85 -17.94 12.68
N THR A 25 -11.07 -18.08 13.76
CA THR A 25 -10.64 -16.94 14.55
C THR A 25 -9.20 -16.54 14.22
N ILE A 26 -8.88 -15.26 14.44
CA ILE A 26 -7.48 -14.79 14.40
C ILE A 26 -6.60 -15.51 15.44
N HIS A 27 -7.20 -16.01 16.52
CA HIS A 27 -6.50 -16.80 17.52
C HIS A 27 -6.07 -18.17 16.94
N ASP A 28 -6.93 -18.84 16.19
CA ASP A 28 -6.59 -20.12 15.53
C ASP A 28 -5.47 -19.92 14.51
N PHE A 29 -5.52 -18.82 13.74
CA PHE A 29 -4.46 -18.44 12.83
C PHE A 29 -3.12 -18.20 13.56
N SER A 30 -3.16 -17.52 14.71
CA SER A 30 -1.96 -17.24 15.51
C SER A 30 -1.32 -18.51 16.04
N LEU A 31 -2.12 -19.49 16.49
CA LEU A 31 -1.64 -20.80 16.92
C LEU A 31 -1.01 -21.59 15.76
N LEU A 32 -1.63 -21.53 14.57
CA LEU A 32 -1.10 -22.14 13.36
C LEU A 32 0.27 -21.54 13.00
N GLN A 33 0.38 -20.21 12.96
CA GLN A 33 1.63 -19.50 12.69
C GLN A 33 2.72 -19.86 13.70
N GLN A 34 2.37 -19.89 15.00
CA GLN A 34 3.31 -20.27 16.05
C GLN A 34 3.84 -21.70 15.86
N LYS A 35 2.97 -22.63 15.46
CA LYS A 35 3.34 -24.03 15.21
C LYS A 35 4.21 -24.19 13.96
N GLN A 36 3.91 -23.44 12.90
CA GLN A 36 4.71 -23.43 11.66
C GLN A 36 6.12 -22.85 11.91
N GLY A 37 6.21 -21.85 12.80
CA GLY A 37 7.45 -21.15 13.08
C GLY A 37 7.90 -20.30 11.89
N ILE A 38 9.14 -19.81 11.97
CA ILE A 38 9.70 -18.91 10.95
C ILE A 38 10.52 -19.72 9.95
N ASN A 39 10.21 -19.59 8.66
CA ASN A 39 10.95 -20.25 7.59
C ASN A 39 12.27 -19.50 7.30
N GLN A 40 13.41 -20.12 7.60
CA GLN A 40 14.72 -19.52 7.39
C GLN A 40 15.02 -19.24 5.91
N ASN A 41 14.50 -20.04 4.97
CA ASN A 41 14.69 -19.77 3.54
C ASN A 41 13.99 -18.49 3.10
N HIS A 42 12.84 -18.17 3.71
CA HIS A 42 12.11 -16.95 3.42
C HIS A 42 12.82 -15.73 4.04
N ILE A 43 13.40 -15.87 5.24
CA ILE A 43 14.32 -14.85 5.76
C ILE A 43 15.47 -14.62 4.77
N ASN A 44 16.12 -15.70 4.31
CA ASN A 44 17.29 -15.59 3.43
C ASN A 44 16.95 -14.84 2.14
N TYR A 45 15.82 -15.16 1.50
CA TYR A 45 15.32 -14.43 0.33
C TYR A 45 15.28 -12.92 0.55
N TRP A 46 14.67 -12.49 1.65
CA TRP A 46 14.56 -11.06 1.96
C TRP A 46 15.89 -10.43 2.36
N THR A 47 16.72 -11.13 3.14
CA THR A 47 18.04 -10.62 3.49
C THR A 47 18.92 -10.48 2.25
N ASP A 48 18.83 -11.38 1.29
CA ASP A 48 19.60 -11.29 0.04
C ASP A 48 19.12 -10.10 -0.81
N MET A 49 17.81 -9.85 -0.88
CA MET A 49 17.24 -8.69 -1.57
C MET A 49 17.67 -7.36 -0.94
N LEU A 50 17.70 -7.29 0.40
CA LEU A 50 17.81 -6.03 1.16
C LEU A 50 19.20 -5.78 1.75
N LYS A 51 20.15 -6.71 1.61
CA LYS A 51 21.50 -6.53 2.13
C LYS A 51 22.22 -5.40 1.40
N GLY A 52 22.78 -4.48 2.20
CA GLY A 52 23.58 -3.36 1.70
C GLY A 52 22.77 -2.26 1.00
N THR A 53 21.44 -2.24 1.15
CA THR A 53 20.61 -1.16 0.62
C THR A 53 20.78 0.13 1.40
N THR A 54 20.52 1.25 0.73
CA THR A 54 20.32 2.54 1.38
C THR A 54 19.09 2.48 2.30
N LYS A 55 19.26 2.92 3.56
CA LYS A 55 18.17 3.00 4.54
C LYS A 55 17.43 4.34 4.40
N GLY A 56 16.11 4.30 4.50
CA GLY A 56 15.25 5.47 4.44
C GLY A 56 15.26 6.19 3.09
N LEU A 57 14.85 7.46 3.08
CA LEU A 57 14.83 8.31 1.89
C LEU A 57 15.46 9.67 2.23
N GLN A 58 16.38 10.11 1.37
CA GLN A 58 16.92 11.47 1.38
C GLN A 58 16.71 12.08 0.01
N LEU A 59 15.93 13.16 -0.04
CA LEU A 59 15.77 13.98 -1.24
C LEU A 59 16.45 15.32 -0.96
N ALA A 60 17.20 15.84 -1.93
CA ALA A 60 17.87 17.12 -1.77
C ALA A 60 16.81 18.22 -1.62
N THR A 61 16.72 18.83 -0.44
CA THR A 61 15.87 20.00 -0.18
C THR A 61 16.76 21.25 -0.21
N PRO A 62 16.40 22.29 -0.96
CA PRO A 62 17.07 23.58 -0.85
C PRO A 62 16.81 24.13 0.55
N ASN A 63 17.85 24.25 1.38
CA ASN A 63 17.83 24.79 2.74
C ASN A 63 16.90 24.07 3.73
N GLN A 64 17.48 23.32 4.66
CA GLN A 64 16.88 23.19 6.00
C GLN A 64 17.97 22.99 7.06
N ALA A 65 18.12 24.01 7.91
CA ALA A 65 18.63 23.80 9.26
C ALA A 65 17.49 23.14 10.04
N PHE A 66 17.69 21.90 10.50
CA PHE A 66 16.69 21.20 11.29
C PHE A 66 16.66 21.78 12.71
N ASP A 67 15.53 22.36 13.10
CA ASP A 67 15.23 22.66 14.50
C ASP A 67 14.67 21.38 15.13
N ILE A 68 15.52 20.65 15.86
CA ILE A 68 15.22 19.35 16.47
C ILE A 68 14.33 19.51 17.73
N SER A 69 13.67 20.67 17.89
CA SER A 69 12.94 21.04 19.10
C SER A 69 11.46 20.63 19.10
N GLU A 70 10.88 20.30 17.94
CA GLU A 70 9.50 19.79 17.88
C GLU A 70 9.46 18.29 18.16
N LYS A 71 8.81 17.91 19.27
CA LYS A 71 8.62 16.51 19.69
C LYS A 71 7.64 15.72 18.82
N THR A 72 6.84 16.40 17.99
CA THR A 72 5.87 15.77 17.10
C THR A 72 6.09 16.25 15.67
N PRO A 73 6.39 15.35 14.72
CA PRO A 73 6.59 15.75 13.33
C PRO A 73 5.29 16.28 12.74
N GLN A 74 5.28 17.50 12.18
CA GLN A 74 4.12 18.00 11.46
C GLN A 74 3.82 17.09 10.27
N VAL A 75 2.66 16.42 10.30
CA VAL A 75 2.15 15.59 9.19
C VAL A 75 1.16 16.40 8.35
N LYS A 76 1.26 16.24 7.03
CA LYS A 76 0.33 16.83 6.06
C LYS A 76 -0.05 15.78 5.04
N TRP A 77 -1.09 16.06 4.25
CA TRP A 77 -1.49 15.18 3.16
C TRP A 77 -1.99 15.96 1.94
N LEU A 78 -1.91 15.33 0.77
CA LEU A 78 -2.48 15.78 -0.50
C LEU A 78 -3.28 14.64 -1.13
N GLU A 79 -4.31 14.96 -1.90
CA GLU A 79 -5.06 13.97 -2.69
C GLU A 79 -4.89 14.26 -4.17
N LEU A 80 -4.38 13.27 -4.92
CA LEU A 80 -4.40 13.25 -6.37
C LEU A 80 -5.67 12.55 -6.81
N LYS A 81 -6.56 13.31 -7.46
CA LYS A 81 -7.76 12.75 -8.09
C LYS A 81 -7.48 12.49 -9.55
N PHE A 82 -7.77 11.28 -10.00
CA PHE A 82 -7.65 10.92 -11.40
C PHE A 82 -9.01 11.06 -12.11
N GLU A 83 -8.97 11.32 -13.41
CA GLU A 83 -10.17 11.31 -14.24
C GLU A 83 -10.83 9.92 -14.24
N SER A 84 -12.13 9.86 -14.48
CA SER A 84 -12.91 8.61 -14.47
C SER A 84 -12.39 7.56 -15.46
N GLU A 85 -11.76 7.98 -16.55
CA GLU A 85 -11.18 7.07 -17.55
C GLU A 85 -9.83 6.48 -17.15
N MET A 86 -9.16 7.07 -16.15
CA MET A 86 -7.79 6.69 -15.77
C MET A 86 -7.73 5.22 -15.36
N HIS A 87 -8.72 4.73 -14.62
CA HIS A 87 -8.77 3.32 -14.22
C HIS A 87 -8.72 2.39 -15.43
N ASN A 88 -9.56 2.64 -16.44
CA ASN A 88 -9.61 1.82 -17.65
C ASN A 88 -8.31 1.90 -18.47
N LYS A 89 -7.70 3.09 -18.56
CA LYS A 89 -6.40 3.30 -19.23
C LYS A 89 -5.30 2.48 -18.54
N LEU A 90 -5.17 2.64 -17.22
CA LEU A 90 -4.18 1.90 -16.44
C LEU A 90 -4.44 0.40 -16.45
N ALA A 91 -5.70 -0.05 -16.38
CA ALA A 91 -6.04 -1.47 -16.46
C ALA A 91 -5.63 -2.09 -17.80
N LYS A 92 -5.88 -1.37 -18.90
CA LYS A 92 -5.47 -1.80 -20.25
C LYS A 92 -3.96 -1.86 -20.38
N PHE A 93 -3.26 -0.82 -19.93
CA PHE A 93 -1.81 -0.75 -19.98
C PHE A 93 -1.15 -1.83 -19.12
N ALA A 94 -1.62 -2.00 -17.87
CA ALA A 94 -1.17 -3.05 -16.97
C ALA A 94 -1.32 -4.43 -17.64
N ARG A 95 -2.47 -4.72 -18.26
CA ARG A 95 -2.70 -5.97 -19.00
C ARG A 95 -1.73 -6.16 -20.17
N GLN A 96 -1.43 -5.12 -20.93
CA GLN A 96 -0.47 -5.19 -22.05
C GLN A 96 0.95 -5.53 -21.58
N HIS A 97 1.29 -5.17 -20.34
CA HIS A 97 2.60 -5.39 -19.73
C HIS A 97 2.63 -6.52 -18.69
N ASN A 98 1.60 -7.39 -18.63
CA ASN A 98 1.48 -8.47 -17.63
C ASN A 98 1.65 -7.99 -16.17
N ALA A 99 1.19 -6.78 -15.88
CA ALA A 99 1.27 -6.12 -14.59
C ALA A 99 -0.12 -5.88 -13.98
N SER A 100 -0.16 -5.41 -12.73
CA SER A 100 -1.37 -4.91 -12.07
C SER A 100 -1.41 -3.37 -12.07
N ILE A 101 -2.59 -2.77 -11.88
CA ILE A 101 -2.72 -1.32 -11.67
C ILE A 101 -1.83 -0.86 -10.51
N PHE A 102 -1.78 -1.64 -9.44
CA PHE A 102 -0.88 -1.39 -8.31
C PHE A 102 0.59 -1.29 -8.76
N THR A 103 1.07 -2.23 -9.57
CA THR A 103 2.45 -2.24 -10.07
C THR A 103 2.74 -1.04 -10.98
N VAL A 104 1.77 -0.63 -11.81
CA VAL A 104 1.91 0.56 -12.66
C VAL A 104 2.05 1.82 -11.81
N LEU A 105 1.18 2.00 -10.80
CA LEU A 105 1.22 3.16 -9.91
C LEU A 105 2.47 3.14 -9.00
N TYR A 106 2.85 1.98 -8.49
CA TYR A 106 4.11 1.78 -7.76
C TYR A 106 5.30 2.21 -8.62
N THR A 107 5.33 1.79 -9.89
CA THR A 107 6.41 2.16 -10.83
C THR A 107 6.43 3.66 -11.09
N ALA A 108 5.27 4.30 -11.29
CA ALA A 108 5.16 5.74 -11.46
C ALA A 108 5.66 6.53 -10.23
N ILE A 109 5.36 6.05 -9.02
CA ILE A 109 5.84 6.63 -7.76
C ILE A 109 7.37 6.47 -7.66
N ALA A 110 7.89 5.26 -7.89
CA ALA A 110 9.33 4.98 -7.84
C ALA A 110 10.11 5.83 -8.86
N ASP A 111 9.62 5.93 -10.09
CA ASP A 111 10.20 6.75 -11.15
C ASP A 111 10.16 8.26 -10.81
N ALA A 112 9.04 8.75 -10.25
CA ALA A 112 8.94 10.14 -9.81
C ALA A 112 9.95 10.48 -8.70
N LEU A 113 10.13 9.58 -7.72
CA LEU A 113 11.12 9.74 -6.65
C LEU A 113 12.55 9.66 -7.18
N HIS A 114 12.82 8.76 -8.12
CA HIS A 114 14.09 8.68 -8.84
C HIS A 114 14.40 10.01 -9.54
N LYS A 115 13.48 10.52 -10.36
CA LYS A 115 13.63 11.79 -11.08
C LYS A 115 13.76 12.99 -10.14
N GLN A 116 13.11 12.95 -8.98
CA GLN A 116 13.18 14.02 -7.98
C GLN A 116 14.53 14.06 -7.27
N GLY A 117 15.08 12.90 -6.88
CA GLY A 117 16.29 12.79 -6.06
C GLY A 117 17.55 12.35 -6.79
N GLN A 118 17.46 12.02 -8.09
CA GLN A 118 18.51 11.33 -8.86
C GLN A 118 18.97 10.02 -8.16
N LEU A 119 18.00 9.31 -7.57
CA LEU A 119 18.27 8.12 -6.74
C LEU A 119 18.83 6.99 -7.60
N LYS A 120 19.92 6.33 -7.18
CA LYS A 120 20.39 5.11 -7.86
C LYS A 120 19.61 3.87 -7.43
N GLU A 121 19.04 3.91 -6.23
CA GLU A 121 18.18 2.89 -5.67
C GLU A 121 17.22 3.49 -4.64
N ILE A 122 16.17 2.75 -4.32
CA ILE A 122 15.24 3.06 -3.23
C ILE A 122 14.69 1.76 -2.65
N VAL A 123 14.45 1.73 -1.33
CA VAL A 123 13.67 0.68 -0.69
C VAL A 123 12.28 1.23 -0.41
N ILE A 124 11.25 0.58 -0.94
CA ILE A 124 9.86 0.96 -0.76
C ILE A 124 9.14 -0.18 -0.04
N GLY A 125 8.42 0.14 1.02
CA GLY A 125 7.56 -0.80 1.71
C GLY A 125 6.19 -0.91 1.04
N THR A 126 5.58 -2.09 1.13
CA THR A 126 4.18 -2.29 0.76
C THR A 126 3.49 -3.29 1.70
N SER A 127 2.17 -3.30 1.68
CA SER A 127 1.39 -4.28 2.43
C SER A 127 1.20 -5.57 1.62
N ALA A 128 1.32 -6.69 2.30
CA ALA A 128 0.84 -7.99 1.84
C ALA A 128 -0.35 -8.42 2.72
N SER A 129 -1.26 -9.22 2.17
CA SER A 129 -2.48 -9.64 2.89
C SER A 129 -2.18 -10.39 4.19
N GLY A 130 -1.04 -11.09 4.22
CA GLY A 130 -0.64 -12.03 5.28
C GLY A 130 -1.61 -13.21 5.47
N ARG A 131 -2.61 -13.34 4.59
CA ARG A 131 -3.53 -14.47 4.52
C ARG A 131 -2.96 -15.51 3.57
N THR A 132 -2.03 -16.31 4.07
CA THR A 132 -1.38 -17.38 3.30
C THR A 132 -2.20 -18.68 3.26
N ASP A 133 -3.15 -18.82 4.19
CA ASP A 133 -4.05 -19.96 4.28
C ASP A 133 -5.48 -19.55 3.86
N PRO A 134 -6.05 -20.20 2.81
CA PRO A 134 -7.39 -19.92 2.33
C PRO A 134 -8.50 -20.07 3.37
N GLU A 135 -8.34 -20.90 4.40
CA GLU A 135 -9.35 -21.07 5.46
C GLU A 135 -9.63 -19.76 6.22
N PHE A 136 -8.68 -18.82 6.20
CA PHE A 136 -8.77 -17.55 6.91
C PHE A 136 -9.15 -16.35 6.02
N PHE A 137 -9.51 -16.57 4.75
CA PHE A 137 -9.84 -15.48 3.82
C PHE A 137 -11.01 -14.61 4.31
N ASP A 138 -12.04 -15.23 4.87
CA ASP A 138 -13.21 -14.54 5.42
C ASP A 138 -13.09 -14.21 6.92
N THR A 139 -11.89 -14.40 7.50
CA THR A 139 -11.67 -14.10 8.92
C THR A 139 -11.40 -12.61 9.15
N VAL A 140 -12.13 -12.03 10.09
CA VAL A 140 -11.87 -10.69 10.63
C VAL A 140 -10.74 -10.76 11.64
N GLY A 141 -9.64 -10.06 11.36
CA GLY A 141 -8.45 -10.04 12.22
C GLY A 141 -7.30 -9.25 11.60
N TYR A 142 -6.21 -9.09 12.33
CA TYR A 142 -4.99 -8.43 11.86
C TYR A 142 -4.08 -9.43 11.17
N PHE A 143 -4.18 -9.51 9.84
CA PHE A 143 -3.35 -10.38 9.00
C PHE A 143 -2.28 -9.61 8.24
N THR A 144 -2.53 -8.34 7.92
CA THR A 144 -1.67 -7.54 7.06
C THR A 144 -0.25 -7.50 7.60
N THR A 145 0.70 -7.74 6.71
CA THR A 145 2.14 -7.66 6.97
C THR A 145 2.78 -6.66 6.02
N MET A 146 3.97 -6.18 6.37
CA MET A 146 4.76 -5.30 5.52
C MET A 146 5.90 -6.10 4.89
N VAL A 147 6.10 -5.89 3.60
CA VAL A 147 7.29 -6.33 2.86
C VAL A 147 7.99 -5.11 2.27
N ALA A 148 9.25 -5.26 1.88
CA ALA A 148 10.06 -4.17 1.38
C ALA A 148 10.81 -4.58 0.12
N HIS A 149 10.82 -3.71 -0.87
CA HIS A 149 11.35 -3.99 -2.19
C HIS A 149 12.45 -3.00 -2.54
N ARG A 150 13.63 -3.52 -2.88
CA ARG A 150 14.75 -2.71 -3.39
C ARG A 150 14.59 -2.52 -4.89
N THR A 151 14.30 -1.30 -5.31
CA THR A 151 14.33 -0.90 -6.72
C THR A 151 15.66 -0.24 -7.04
N VAL A 152 16.35 -0.71 -8.08
CA VAL A 152 17.57 -0.09 -8.62
C VAL A 152 17.23 0.58 -9.95
N PHE A 153 17.72 1.81 -10.14
CA PHE A 153 17.42 2.62 -11.33
C PHE A 153 18.64 2.68 -12.25
N ASN A 154 18.47 2.31 -13.52
CA ASN A 154 19.48 2.58 -14.54
C ASN A 154 19.07 3.79 -15.39
N PRO A 155 19.99 4.74 -15.67
CA PRO A 155 19.67 5.95 -16.45
C PRO A 155 19.15 5.72 -17.87
N ILE A 156 19.31 4.50 -18.40
CA ILE A 156 18.90 4.12 -19.76
C ILE A 156 17.60 3.31 -19.79
N ASP A 157 17.05 2.94 -18.63
CA ASP A 157 15.84 2.13 -18.57
C ASP A 157 14.62 2.97 -19.01
N SER A 158 13.80 2.41 -19.91
CA SER A 158 12.49 2.95 -20.19
C SER A 158 11.52 2.68 -19.05
N PHE A 159 10.43 3.44 -18.96
CA PHE A 159 9.36 3.17 -17.99
C PHE A 159 8.82 1.73 -18.09
N GLN A 160 8.67 1.21 -19.30
CA GLN A 160 8.21 -0.17 -19.52
C GLN A 160 9.22 -1.21 -19.01
N SER A 161 10.52 -0.94 -19.14
CA SER A 161 11.58 -1.81 -18.62
C SER A 161 11.56 -1.81 -17.09
N LEU A 162 11.42 -0.62 -16.48
CA LEU A 162 11.28 -0.47 -15.04
C LEU A 162 10.01 -1.19 -14.52
N LEU A 163 8.88 -1.04 -15.21
CA LEU A 163 7.63 -1.72 -14.88
C LEU A 163 7.78 -3.24 -14.90
N GLN A 164 8.43 -3.79 -15.94
CA GLN A 164 8.63 -5.24 -16.04
C GLN A 164 9.51 -5.76 -14.88
N ASN A 165 10.58 -5.03 -14.54
CA ASN A 165 11.46 -5.38 -13.44
C ASN A 165 10.72 -5.34 -12.10
N ILE A 166 9.96 -4.27 -11.84
CA ILE A 166 9.18 -4.10 -10.61
C ILE A 166 8.06 -5.15 -10.53
N SER A 167 7.36 -5.44 -11.63
CA SER A 167 6.31 -6.46 -11.67
C SER A 167 6.86 -7.83 -11.32
N THR A 168 8.03 -8.18 -11.86
CA THR A 168 8.69 -9.47 -11.59
C THR A 168 9.10 -9.56 -10.12
N MET A 169 9.78 -8.52 -9.61
CA MET A 169 10.19 -8.42 -8.21
C MET A 169 9.02 -8.56 -7.23
N ILE A 170 7.92 -7.82 -7.46
CA ILE A 170 6.75 -7.88 -6.58
C ILE A 170 6.13 -9.28 -6.62
N ASN A 171 5.89 -9.85 -7.80
CA ASN A 171 5.28 -11.16 -7.95
C ASN A 171 6.11 -12.28 -7.28
N ASP A 172 7.41 -12.31 -7.54
CA ASP A 172 8.32 -13.32 -6.98
C ASP A 172 8.36 -13.26 -5.45
N SER A 173 8.25 -12.04 -4.89
CA SER A 173 8.34 -11.81 -3.46
C SER A 173 7.12 -12.28 -2.65
N MET A 174 5.95 -12.40 -3.29
CA MET A 174 4.70 -12.74 -2.59
C MET A 174 4.73 -14.13 -1.95
N ALA A 175 5.50 -15.07 -2.50
CA ALA A 175 5.69 -16.40 -1.92
C ALA A 175 6.42 -16.37 -0.55
N TYR A 176 7.08 -15.26 -0.22
CA TYR A 176 7.89 -15.06 0.98
C TYR A 176 7.29 -14.02 1.93
N ALA A 177 6.07 -13.53 1.64
CA ALA A 177 5.43 -12.46 2.40
C ALA A 177 4.88 -12.88 3.77
N ASP A 178 5.08 -14.12 4.18
CA ASP A 178 4.75 -14.66 5.51
C ASP A 178 5.72 -14.18 6.60
N ILE A 179 6.88 -13.63 6.24
CA ILE A 179 7.87 -13.14 7.20
C ILE A 179 7.58 -11.69 7.59
N PRO A 180 7.32 -11.39 8.88
CA PRO A 180 7.14 -10.02 9.32
C PRO A 180 8.44 -9.20 9.19
N ILE A 181 8.32 -7.95 8.74
CA ILE A 181 9.47 -7.08 8.43
C ILE A 181 10.49 -6.93 9.57
N ASN A 182 10.04 -6.95 10.83
CA ASN A 182 10.92 -6.86 12.00
C ASN A 182 11.89 -8.04 12.11
N HIS A 183 11.50 -9.24 11.67
CA HIS A 183 12.39 -10.40 11.62
C HIS A 183 13.45 -10.24 10.53
N ILE A 184 13.07 -9.70 9.36
CA ILE A 184 13.98 -9.41 8.26
C ILE A 184 15.00 -8.35 8.70
N GLN A 185 14.55 -7.25 9.31
CA GLN A 185 15.42 -6.18 9.81
C GLN A 185 16.39 -6.68 10.88
N LYS A 186 15.91 -7.52 11.81
CA LYS A 186 16.77 -8.16 12.82
C LYS A 186 17.84 -9.05 12.17
N ALA A 187 17.48 -9.80 11.14
CA ALA A 187 18.43 -10.64 10.40
C ALA A 187 19.45 -9.82 9.59
N LEU A 188 19.09 -8.61 9.17
CA LEU A 188 20.01 -7.62 8.59
C LEU A 188 20.89 -6.91 9.64
N GLY A 189 20.74 -7.24 10.92
CA GLY A 189 21.49 -6.65 12.02
C GLY A 189 20.98 -5.30 12.50
N MET A 190 19.74 -4.92 12.16
CA MET A 190 19.13 -3.68 12.66
C MET A 190 18.61 -3.85 14.09
N HIS A 191 18.78 -2.81 14.89
CA HIS A 191 18.18 -2.68 16.21
C HIS A 191 16.76 -2.12 16.13
N ALA A 192 15.93 -2.41 17.13
CA ALA A 192 14.50 -2.03 17.13
C ALA A 192 14.27 -0.52 17.21
N ASP A 193 15.24 0.23 17.74
CA ASP A 193 15.24 1.69 17.86
C ASP A 193 15.66 2.42 16.57
N GLU A 194 16.16 1.71 15.55
CA GLU A 194 16.49 2.29 14.24
C GLU A 194 15.25 2.56 13.36
N GLY A 195 14.06 2.10 13.76
CA GLY A 195 12.84 2.23 12.97
C GLY A 195 12.77 1.27 11.77
N LEU A 196 12.11 1.71 10.69
CA LEU A 196 11.94 0.92 9.48
C LEU A 196 13.09 1.14 8.49
N LEU A 197 13.44 0.09 7.73
CA LEU A 197 14.47 0.13 6.68
C LEU A 197 14.12 1.12 5.56
N PHE A 198 12.84 1.32 5.31
CA PHE A 198 12.28 2.17 4.27
C PHE A 198 11.49 3.32 4.87
N ASP A 199 11.42 4.41 4.12
CA ASP A 199 10.71 5.62 4.50
C ASP A 199 9.53 5.94 3.56
N VAL A 200 9.43 5.19 2.47
CA VAL A 200 8.35 5.26 1.50
C VAL A 200 7.49 4.01 1.64
N PHE A 201 6.18 4.20 1.78
CA PHE A 201 5.22 3.10 1.83
C PHE A 201 4.13 3.29 0.79
N ILE A 202 3.82 2.24 0.03
CA ILE A 202 2.77 2.26 -0.99
C ILE A 202 1.81 1.10 -0.70
N HIS A 203 0.52 1.39 -0.59
CA HIS A 203 -0.50 0.35 -0.57
C HIS A 203 -1.69 0.70 -1.45
N ILE A 204 -2.53 -0.29 -1.74
CA ILE A 204 -3.77 -0.14 -2.50
C ILE A 204 -4.95 -0.69 -1.73
N HIS A 205 -6.05 0.06 -1.72
CA HIS A 205 -7.37 -0.36 -1.30
C HIS A 205 -8.19 -0.74 -2.53
N SER A 206 -7.99 -1.97 -3.03
CA SER A 206 -8.72 -2.48 -4.19
C SER A 206 -10.18 -2.75 -3.86
N ASN A 207 -11.08 -2.38 -4.77
CA ASN A 207 -12.53 -2.56 -4.63
C ASN A 207 -13.03 -2.12 -3.25
N ASN A 208 -12.64 -0.91 -2.83
CA ASN A 208 -12.90 -0.41 -1.48
C ASN A 208 -14.39 -0.49 -1.11
N ALA A 209 -14.72 -1.51 -0.31
CA ALA A 209 -16.09 -1.84 0.04
C ALA A 209 -16.76 -0.83 0.98
N LEU A 210 -16.01 0.20 1.41
CA LEU A 210 -16.47 1.29 2.27
C LEU A 210 -17.24 2.38 1.51
N ASN A 211 -17.47 2.18 0.20
CA ASN A 211 -18.39 2.98 -0.60
C ASN A 211 -19.45 2.05 -1.21
N GLY A 212 -20.73 2.42 -1.15
CA GLY A 212 -21.80 1.58 -1.69
C GLY A 212 -23.18 1.95 -1.15
N ALA A 213 -24.07 0.97 -1.10
CA ALA A 213 -25.39 1.15 -0.52
C ALA A 213 -25.88 -0.10 0.23
N LEU A 214 -26.67 0.10 1.28
CA LEU A 214 -27.38 -0.94 2.01
C LEU A 214 -28.78 -1.11 1.42
N LYS A 215 -29.18 -2.35 1.12
CA LYS A 215 -30.51 -2.65 0.58
C LYS A 215 -31.60 -2.45 1.62
N ALA A 216 -32.59 -1.62 1.32
CA ALA A 216 -33.76 -1.43 2.17
C ALA A 216 -34.89 -2.40 1.76
N PRO A 217 -35.64 -3.00 2.71
CA PRO A 217 -36.72 -3.95 2.39
C PRO A 217 -37.82 -3.36 1.51
N HIS A 218 -38.23 -2.12 1.79
CA HIS A 218 -39.43 -1.49 1.20
C HIS A 218 -39.19 -0.03 0.78
N GLY A 219 -37.97 0.30 0.36
CA GLY A 219 -37.61 1.69 0.07
C GLY A 219 -36.39 1.83 -0.82
N ARG A 220 -35.88 3.06 -0.89
CA ARG A 220 -34.62 3.36 -1.57
C ARG A 220 -33.45 2.79 -0.77
N ASP A 221 -32.44 2.30 -1.48
CA ASP A 221 -31.17 1.88 -0.87
C ASP A 221 -30.56 3.03 -0.07
N ILE A 222 -29.90 2.71 1.04
CA ILE A 222 -29.22 3.68 1.89
C ILE A 222 -27.76 3.80 1.41
N PRO A 223 -27.38 4.88 0.73
CA PRO A 223 -26.00 5.07 0.30
C PRO A 223 -25.09 5.28 1.51
N TYR A 224 -23.87 4.77 1.43
CA TYR A 224 -22.80 5.04 2.38
C TYR A 224 -21.50 5.31 1.62
N ARG A 225 -20.65 6.12 2.24
CA ARG A 225 -19.35 6.49 1.70
C ARG A 225 -18.37 6.61 2.85
N GLN A 226 -17.13 6.19 2.61
CA GLN A 226 -16.05 6.37 3.54
C GLN A 226 -15.81 7.87 3.74
N ILE A 227 -15.70 8.28 5.00
CA ILE A 227 -15.14 9.57 5.36
C ILE A 227 -13.68 9.30 5.70
N LEU A 228 -12.76 9.96 5.01
CA LEU A 228 -11.34 9.83 5.30
C LEU A 228 -11.07 10.47 6.67
N PRO A 229 -10.36 9.78 7.58
CA PRO A 229 -9.98 10.36 8.85
C PRO A 229 -8.96 11.49 8.64
N GLU A 230 -8.88 12.40 9.61
CA GLU A 230 -7.75 13.32 9.70
C GLU A 230 -6.46 12.52 9.89
N ARG A 231 -5.36 13.02 9.29
CA ARG A 231 -4.06 12.35 9.26
C ARG A 231 -3.05 13.19 9.99
N GLU A 232 -2.94 12.95 11.29
CA GLU A 232 -2.04 13.70 12.18
C GLU A 232 -0.72 12.96 12.42
N GLU A 233 -0.67 11.66 12.08
CA GLU A 233 0.47 10.80 12.31
C GLU A 233 0.82 10.00 11.05
N SER A 234 2.11 9.71 10.87
CA SER A 234 2.60 8.80 9.84
C SER A 234 3.87 8.12 10.32
N MET A 235 3.90 6.79 10.24
CA MET A 235 5.11 5.99 10.49
C MET A 235 6.16 6.15 9.37
N PHE A 236 5.75 6.70 8.23
CA PHE A 236 6.57 6.82 7.03
C PHE A 236 6.80 8.30 6.68
N GLY A 237 7.97 8.62 6.14
CA GLY A 237 8.26 9.92 5.57
C GLY A 237 7.31 10.29 4.43
N LEU A 238 7.06 9.35 3.51
CA LEU A 238 6.09 9.46 2.42
C LEU A 238 5.20 8.20 2.37
N HIS A 239 3.89 8.36 2.50
CA HIS A 239 2.93 7.27 2.47
C HIS A 239 1.89 7.50 1.38
N PHE A 240 1.92 6.64 0.36
CA PHE A 240 1.02 6.64 -0.77
C PHE A 240 -0.08 5.59 -0.57
N GLU A 241 -1.32 6.06 -0.49
CA GLU A 241 -2.51 5.21 -0.43
C GLU A 241 -3.30 5.32 -1.71
N ILE A 242 -3.34 4.24 -2.49
CA ILE A 242 -4.12 4.17 -3.71
C ILE A 242 -5.52 3.71 -3.36
N MET A 243 -6.53 4.53 -3.63
CA MET A 243 -7.93 4.22 -3.41
C MET A 243 -8.55 3.81 -4.75
N GLU A 244 -8.92 2.53 -4.88
CA GLU A 244 -9.71 2.04 -6.01
C GLU A 244 -11.14 1.81 -5.54
N ASN A 245 -11.97 2.83 -5.71
CA ASN A 245 -13.36 2.84 -5.28
C ASN A 245 -14.26 2.40 -6.44
N VAL A 246 -15.38 1.74 -6.12
CA VAL A 246 -16.47 1.52 -7.06
C VAL A 246 -17.66 2.35 -6.59
N ILE A 247 -17.98 3.41 -7.33
CA ILE A 247 -19.08 4.32 -7.03
C ILE A 247 -20.07 4.25 -8.19
N ASP A 248 -21.32 3.89 -7.90
CA ASP A 248 -22.38 3.71 -8.90
C ASP A 248 -21.98 2.78 -10.06
N GLY A 249 -21.20 1.74 -9.76
CA GLY A 249 -20.70 0.76 -10.73
C GLY A 249 -19.55 1.25 -11.60
N GLN A 250 -19.02 2.46 -11.35
CA GLN A 250 -17.85 3.00 -12.03
C GLN A 250 -16.63 2.95 -11.11
N HIS A 251 -15.49 2.52 -11.65
CA HIS A 251 -14.22 2.59 -10.95
C HIS A 251 -13.73 4.04 -10.89
N GLN A 252 -13.32 4.47 -9.70
CA GLN A 252 -12.66 5.73 -9.45
C GLN A 252 -11.34 5.48 -8.74
N LEU A 253 -10.27 6.06 -9.29
CA LEU A 253 -8.96 6.03 -8.67
C LEU A 253 -8.66 7.39 -8.03
N SER A 254 -8.13 7.36 -6.82
CA SER A 254 -7.40 8.48 -6.23
C SER A 254 -6.17 7.99 -5.49
N MET A 255 -5.24 8.89 -5.23
CA MET A 255 -4.03 8.61 -4.46
C MET A 255 -3.91 9.65 -3.35
N ILE A 256 -3.85 9.20 -2.11
CA ILE A 256 -3.62 10.06 -0.95
C ILE A 256 -2.14 9.95 -0.58
N LEU A 257 -1.45 11.07 -0.55
CA LEU A 257 -0.06 11.15 -0.13
C LEU A 257 0.03 11.83 1.23
N THR A 258 0.33 11.06 2.26
CA THR A 258 0.58 11.55 3.63
C THR A 258 2.09 11.67 3.84
N TYR A 259 2.56 12.78 4.40
CA TYR A 259 3.99 13.04 4.51
C TYR A 259 4.39 13.82 5.76
N GLN A 260 5.61 13.57 6.21
CA GLN A 260 6.26 14.29 7.29
C GLN A 260 6.84 15.61 6.77
N ALA A 261 6.11 16.72 6.93
CA ALA A 261 6.40 18.02 6.30
C ALA A 261 7.76 18.63 6.70
N HIS A 262 8.27 18.28 7.87
CA HIS A 262 9.60 18.68 8.34
C HIS A 262 10.75 18.01 7.56
N ARG A 263 10.52 16.84 6.94
CA ARG A 263 11.49 16.11 6.10
C ARG A 263 11.21 16.30 4.61
N PHE A 264 9.94 16.44 4.26
CA PHE A 264 9.46 16.59 2.89
C PHE A 264 8.58 17.84 2.79
N PRO A 265 9.17 19.02 2.48
CA PRO A 265 8.41 20.25 2.36
C PRO A 265 7.31 20.14 1.30
N THR A 266 6.16 20.79 1.53
CA THR A 266 5.00 20.73 0.61
C THR A 266 5.36 20.97 -0.87
N PRO A 267 6.20 21.96 -1.25
CA PRO A 267 6.57 22.15 -2.66
C PRO A 267 7.34 20.98 -3.28
N LEU A 268 8.15 20.27 -2.48
CA LEU A 268 8.83 19.06 -2.93
C LEU A 268 7.81 17.95 -3.22
N VAL A 269 6.84 17.78 -2.33
CA VAL A 269 5.78 16.78 -2.45
C VAL A 269 4.87 17.07 -3.64
N GLU A 270 4.48 18.33 -3.85
CA GLU A 270 3.74 18.76 -5.04
C GLU A 270 4.50 18.44 -6.33
N SER A 271 5.81 18.69 -6.37
CA SER A 271 6.65 18.36 -7.52
C SER A 271 6.78 16.85 -7.79
N ILE A 272 6.67 16.01 -6.76
CA ILE A 272 6.58 14.55 -6.90
C ILE A 272 5.22 14.18 -7.51
N CYS A 273 4.12 14.76 -7.01
CA CYS A 273 2.77 14.53 -7.55
C CYS A 273 2.66 14.93 -9.03
N GLU A 274 3.26 16.05 -9.41
CA GLU A 274 3.32 16.50 -10.82
C GLU A 274 4.04 15.48 -11.71
N LYS A 275 5.17 14.92 -11.26
CA LYS A 275 5.91 13.89 -12.00
C LYS A 275 5.12 12.60 -12.13
N ILE A 276 4.41 12.18 -11.08
CA ILE A 276 3.50 11.03 -11.14
C ILE A 276 2.44 11.27 -12.21
N ASN A 277 1.76 12.43 -12.19
CA ASN A 277 0.75 12.76 -13.18
C ASN A 277 1.31 12.81 -14.60
N ALA A 278 2.51 13.38 -14.80
CA ALA A 278 3.17 13.43 -16.10
C ALA A 278 3.46 12.03 -16.63
N THR A 279 4.05 11.14 -15.81
CA THR A 279 4.31 9.74 -16.19
C THR A 279 3.01 9.00 -16.53
N LEU A 280 1.94 9.19 -15.74
CA LEU A 280 0.66 8.53 -16.00
C LEU A 280 -0.08 9.09 -17.22
N ALA A 281 0.15 10.34 -17.60
CA ALA A 281 -0.44 10.95 -18.79
C ALA A 281 0.18 10.44 -20.10
N GLU A 282 1.37 9.85 -20.04
CA GLU A 282 2.06 9.22 -21.19
C GLU A 282 1.59 7.78 -21.47
N ILE A 283 0.73 7.22 -20.61
CA ILE A 283 0.14 5.88 -20.72
C ILE A 283 -1.18 5.90 -21.50
#